data_AF-A0A7S0HS89-F1
#
_entry.id   AF-A0A7S0HS89-F1
#
_cell.length_a   1.000
_cell.length_b   1.000
_cell.length_c   1.000
_cell.angle_alpha   90.00
_cell.angle_beta   90.00
_cell.angle_gamma   90.00
#
_symmetry.space_group_name_H-M   'P 1'
#
loop_
_entity.id
_entity.type
_entity.pdbx_description
1 polymer ?
#
loop_
_entity_poly.entity_id
_entity_poly.type
_entity_poly.pdbx_seq_one_letter_code
_entity_poly.pdbx_strand_id
1 'polypeptide(L)'
;GLTERQQHAFLDLCRDGEFEKVREMVEAEPAYVNAQPAQRWTALHQAAGVGDKETVQLLLAKGADKALKNRDGQTPLQVADKSVRTLLGGKRPAPDRSDDDESEEDSFIDDDEEEDEEDEEYAGDSD
;
A
#
# COMPACT_ATOMS: atom_id res chain seq x y z
N GLY A 1 -20.45 10.68 0.41
CA GLY A 1 -19.34 9.80 0.01
C GLY A 1 -19.38 9.61 -1.49
N LEU A 2 -18.22 9.57 -2.15
CA LEU A 2 -18.12 9.42 -3.60
C LEU A 2 -18.56 8.04 -4.06
N THR A 3 -19.40 7.97 -5.09
CA THR A 3 -19.79 6.71 -5.73
C THR A 3 -18.62 6.13 -6.54
N GLU A 4 -18.60 4.81 -6.73
CA GLU A 4 -17.57 4.17 -7.57
C GLU A 4 -17.53 4.73 -8.99
N ARG A 5 -18.68 5.10 -9.55
CA ARG A 5 -18.76 5.69 -10.89
C ARG A 5 -18.08 7.06 -10.95
N GLN A 6 -18.26 7.89 -9.92
CA GLN A 6 -17.59 9.19 -9.81
C GLN A 6 -16.08 9.01 -9.66
N GLN A 7 -15.65 8.07 -8.84
CA GLN A 7 -14.23 7.77 -8.65
C GLN A 7 -13.58 7.28 -9.96
N HIS A 8 -14.24 6.36 -10.69
CA HIS A 8 -13.75 5.92 -12.00
C HIS A 8 -13.64 7.08 -12.99
N ALA A 9 -14.68 7.89 -13.13
CA ALA A 9 -14.66 9.04 -14.03
C ALA A 9 -13.54 10.05 -13.67
N PHE A 10 -13.29 10.27 -12.38
CA PHE A 10 -12.19 11.10 -11.92
C PHE A 10 -10.82 10.53 -12.30
N LEU A 11 -10.63 9.22 -12.12
CA LEU A 11 -9.38 8.54 -12.47
C LEU A 11 -9.12 8.55 -13.98
N ASP A 12 -10.16 8.39 -14.80
CA ASP A 12 -10.03 8.49 -16.26
C ASP A 12 -9.52 9.88 -16.67
N LEU A 13 -10.01 10.95 -16.03
CA LEU A 13 -9.53 12.31 -16.27
C LEU A 13 -8.06 12.52 -15.86
N CYS A 14 -7.61 11.91 -14.75
CA CYS A 14 -6.19 11.92 -14.38
C CYS A 14 -5.31 11.14 -15.36
N ARG A 15 -5.85 10.06 -15.95
CA ARG A 15 -5.15 9.26 -16.96
C ARG A 15 -5.06 9.98 -18.30
N ASP A 16 -6.11 10.69 -18.69
CA ASP A 16 -6.18 11.41 -19.95
C ASP A 16 -5.42 12.75 -19.93
N GLY A 17 -4.97 13.19 -18.75
CA GLY A 17 -4.23 14.45 -18.58
C GLY A 17 -5.13 15.69 -18.64
N GLU A 18 -6.41 15.56 -18.29
CA GLU A 18 -7.40 16.63 -18.32
C GLU A 18 -7.28 17.53 -17.08
N PHE A 19 -6.13 18.22 -16.95
CA PHE A 19 -5.73 18.98 -15.77
C PHE A 19 -6.80 19.96 -15.27
N GLU A 20 -7.36 20.81 -16.14
CA GLU A 20 -8.42 21.76 -15.77
C GLU A 20 -9.62 21.09 -15.09
N LYS A 21 -10.09 19.96 -15.64
CA LYS A 21 -11.24 19.23 -15.07
C LYS A 21 -10.88 18.56 -13.75
N VAL A 22 -9.68 17.96 -13.68
CA VAL A 22 -9.17 17.36 -12.44
C VAL A 22 -9.10 18.42 -11.34
N ARG A 23 -8.58 19.60 -11.66
CA ARG A 23 -8.51 20.74 -10.76
C ARG A 23 -9.89 21.18 -10.28
N GLU A 24 -10.82 21.41 -11.19
CA GLU A 24 -12.18 21.84 -10.85
C GLU A 24 -12.86 20.85 -9.89
N MET A 25 -12.78 19.54 -10.17
CA MET A 25 -13.40 18.53 -9.32
C MET A 25 -12.75 18.43 -7.93
N VAL A 26 -11.42 18.52 -7.84
CA VAL A 26 -10.71 18.47 -6.55
C VAL A 26 -10.94 19.73 -5.73
N GLU A 27 -11.10 20.89 -6.39
CA GLU A 27 -11.47 22.14 -5.73
C GLU A 27 -12.92 22.12 -5.23
N ALA A 28 -13.84 21.51 -5.98
CA ALA A 28 -15.24 21.35 -5.58
C ALA A 28 -15.43 20.31 -4.48
N GLU A 29 -14.72 19.18 -4.55
CA GLU A 29 -14.88 18.05 -3.63
C GLU A 29 -13.49 17.43 -3.32
N PRO A 30 -12.89 17.74 -2.16
CA PRO A 30 -11.56 17.25 -1.80
C PRO A 30 -11.50 15.74 -1.59
N ALA A 31 -12.64 15.05 -1.47
CA ALA A 31 -12.69 13.59 -1.36
C ALA A 31 -12.11 12.87 -2.60
N TYR A 32 -12.00 13.53 -3.75
CA TYR A 32 -11.43 12.94 -4.97
C TYR A 32 -9.92 12.67 -4.88
N VAL A 33 -9.20 13.41 -4.03
CA VAL A 33 -7.72 13.39 -3.97
C VAL A 33 -7.16 11.98 -3.71
N ASN A 34 -7.82 11.22 -2.83
CA ASN A 34 -7.47 9.85 -2.47
C ASN A 34 -8.51 8.84 -3.00
N ALA A 35 -9.22 9.18 -4.08
CA ALA A 35 -10.15 8.27 -4.72
C ALA A 35 -9.42 7.00 -5.17
N GLN A 36 -9.95 5.85 -4.78
CA GLN A 36 -9.36 4.54 -5.06
C GLN A 36 -10.48 3.53 -5.32
N PRO A 37 -11.12 3.57 -6.50
CA PRO A 37 -12.23 2.68 -6.81
C PRO A 37 -11.76 1.24 -6.77
N ALA A 38 -12.53 0.39 -6.07
CA ALA A 38 -12.22 -1.01 -5.82
C ALA A 38 -10.83 -1.29 -5.22
N GLN A 39 -10.23 -0.33 -4.49
CA GLN A 39 -8.87 -0.43 -3.97
C GLN A 39 -7.80 -0.69 -5.05
N ARG A 40 -8.13 -0.43 -6.34
CA ARG A 40 -7.27 -0.81 -7.45
C ARG A 40 -6.16 0.19 -7.66
N TRP A 41 -6.49 1.41 -8.06
CA TRP A 41 -5.55 2.47 -8.42
C TRP A 41 -6.03 3.77 -7.80
N THR A 42 -5.11 4.66 -7.42
CA THR A 42 -5.47 6.01 -6.97
C THR A 42 -5.32 7.02 -8.10
N ALA A 43 -5.89 8.21 -7.95
CA ALA A 43 -5.64 9.32 -8.86
C ALA A 43 -4.14 9.63 -9.03
N LEU A 44 -3.37 9.51 -7.93
CA LEU A 44 -1.92 9.71 -7.97
C LEU A 44 -1.20 8.60 -8.75
N HIS A 45 -1.67 7.34 -8.71
CA HIS A 45 -1.13 6.28 -9.58
C HIS A 45 -1.35 6.58 -11.06
N GLN A 46 -2.56 7.03 -11.44
CA GLN A 46 -2.88 7.35 -12.83
C GLN A 46 -2.02 8.49 -13.35
N ALA A 47 -2.01 9.63 -12.64
CA ALA A 47 -1.23 10.80 -13.03
C ALA A 47 0.28 10.49 -13.04
N ALA A 48 0.77 9.72 -12.07
CA ALA A 48 2.17 9.34 -12.00
C ALA A 48 2.58 8.41 -13.15
N GLY A 49 1.75 7.42 -13.50
CA GLY A 49 2.04 6.46 -14.57
C GLY A 49 2.08 7.11 -15.95
N VAL A 50 1.26 8.13 -16.18
CA VAL A 50 1.26 8.91 -17.42
C VAL A 50 2.39 9.94 -17.46
N GLY A 51 2.91 10.34 -16.31
CA GLY A 51 3.94 11.38 -16.20
C GLY A 51 3.38 12.80 -16.24
N ASP A 52 2.10 12.97 -15.90
CA ASP A 52 1.46 14.28 -15.80
C ASP A 52 1.94 15.02 -14.54
N LYS A 53 2.96 15.85 -14.72
CA LYS A 53 3.56 16.65 -13.65
C LYS A 53 2.58 17.61 -13.00
N GLU A 54 1.68 18.20 -13.78
CA GLU A 54 0.77 19.25 -13.30
C GLU A 54 -0.28 18.62 -12.39
N THR A 55 -0.89 17.52 -12.84
CA THR A 55 -1.85 16.77 -12.02
C THR A 55 -1.19 16.16 -10.78
N VAL A 56 0.02 15.60 -10.90
CA VAL A 56 0.76 15.07 -9.73
C VAL A 56 1.02 16.17 -8.69
N GLN A 57 1.48 17.35 -9.11
CA GLN A 57 1.73 18.47 -8.19
C GLN A 57 0.44 18.93 -7.51
N LEU A 58 -0.64 19.06 -8.26
CA LEU A 58 -1.94 19.45 -7.72
C LEU A 58 -2.43 18.44 -6.67
N LEU A 59 -2.42 17.15 -6.98
CA LEU A 59 -2.86 16.10 -6.06
C LEU A 59 -2.02 16.11 -4.77
N LEU A 60 -0.69 16.23 -4.89
CA LEU A 60 0.21 16.33 -3.74
C LEU A 60 -0.05 17.58 -2.90
N ALA A 61 -0.27 18.74 -3.53
CA ALA A 61 -0.60 19.98 -2.85
C ALA A 61 -1.94 19.90 -2.09
N LYS A 62 -2.85 19.03 -2.55
CA LYS A 62 -4.15 18.77 -1.92
C LYS A 62 -4.10 17.66 -0.87
N GLY A 63 -2.92 17.10 -0.59
CA GLY A 63 -2.74 16.08 0.45
C GLY A 63 -2.95 14.64 -0.04
N ALA A 64 -2.69 14.37 -1.32
CA ALA A 64 -2.71 12.99 -1.83
C ALA A 64 -1.69 12.12 -1.11
N ASP A 65 -2.15 10.95 -0.70
CA ASP A 65 -1.30 9.97 -0.03
C ASP A 65 -0.48 9.20 -1.07
N LYS A 66 0.84 9.36 -0.98
CA LYS A 66 1.84 8.71 -1.83
C LYS A 66 2.26 7.32 -1.35
N ALA A 67 1.77 6.89 -0.20
CA ALA A 67 2.04 5.56 0.37
C ALA A 67 0.95 4.53 0.04
N LEU A 68 -0.20 4.95 -0.49
CA LEU A 68 -1.28 4.05 -0.88
C LEU A 68 -0.79 3.04 -1.91
N LYS A 69 -1.10 1.76 -1.69
CA LYS A 69 -0.76 0.67 -2.59
C LYS A 69 -1.94 0.33 -3.50
N ASN A 70 -1.65 0.07 -4.76
CA ASN A 70 -2.57 -0.47 -5.73
C ASN A 70 -2.85 -1.96 -5.45
N ARG A 71 -3.72 -2.62 -6.24
CA ARG A 71 -4.02 -4.05 -6.09
C ARG A 71 -2.79 -4.97 -6.23
N ASP A 72 -1.77 -4.50 -6.94
CA ASP A 72 -0.51 -5.21 -7.17
C ASP A 72 0.54 -4.90 -6.08
N GLY A 73 0.15 -4.22 -5.00
CA GLY A 73 1.05 -3.84 -3.90
C GLY A 73 1.98 -2.67 -4.21
N GLN A 74 1.80 -2.01 -5.36
CA GLN A 74 2.67 -0.95 -5.85
C GLN A 74 2.18 0.43 -5.38
N THR A 75 3.12 1.30 -5.03
CA THR A 75 2.90 2.72 -4.72
C THR A 75 2.89 3.59 -5.99
N PRO A 76 2.37 4.84 -5.94
CA PRO A 76 2.45 5.77 -7.06
C PRO A 76 3.87 5.98 -7.57
N LEU A 77 4.87 5.97 -6.67
CA LEU A 77 6.28 6.10 -7.03
C LEU A 77 6.82 4.89 -7.81
N GLN A 78 6.31 3.69 -7.56
CA GLN A 78 6.75 2.48 -8.27
C GLN A 78 6.22 2.44 -9.70
N VAL A 79 4.98 2.89 -9.92
CA VAL A 79 4.38 2.98 -11.27
C VAL A 79 4.73 4.27 -12.02
N ALA A 80 5.33 5.25 -11.34
CA ALA A 80 5.61 6.57 -11.87
C ALA A 80 6.56 6.58 -13.09
N ASP A 81 6.20 7.39 -14.08
CA ASP A 81 7.10 7.75 -15.18
C ASP A 81 8.36 8.46 -14.64
N LYS A 82 9.48 8.25 -15.33
CA LYS A 82 10.80 8.79 -14.94
C LYS A 82 10.78 10.30 -14.72
N SER A 83 9.93 11.02 -15.46
CA SER A 83 9.82 12.47 -15.41
C SER A 83 9.17 13.02 -14.13
N VAL A 84 8.29 12.24 -13.47
CA VAL A 84 7.55 12.65 -12.25
C VAL A 84 8.06 11.98 -10.97
N ARG A 85 8.91 10.95 -11.07
CA ARG A 85 9.50 10.26 -9.90
C ARG A 85 10.14 11.20 -8.88
N THR A 86 10.75 12.29 -9.34
CA THR A 86 11.38 13.29 -8.46
C THR A 86 10.36 14.03 -7.58
N LEU A 87 9.13 14.22 -8.06
CA LEU A 87 8.04 14.86 -7.31
C LEU A 87 7.52 13.96 -6.19
N LEU A 88 7.51 12.65 -6.41
CA LEU A 88 7.01 11.66 -5.47
C LEU A 88 8.05 11.23 -4.42
N GLY A 89 9.23 11.86 -4.42
CA GLY A 89 10.30 11.56 -3.46
C GLY A 89 11.21 10.40 -3.88
N GLY A 90 11.29 10.10 -5.18
CA GLY A 90 12.20 9.07 -5.71
C GLY A 90 13.67 9.34 -5.40
N LYS A 91 14.17 8.80 -4.29
CA LYS A 91 15.58 8.42 -4.15
C LYS A 91 15.81 7.24 -5.09
N ARG A 92 16.99 7.12 -5.73
CA ARG A 92 17.32 5.95 -6.56
C ARG A 92 16.94 4.68 -5.79
N PRO A 93 16.07 3.80 -6.33
CA PRO A 93 15.77 2.55 -5.64
C PRO A 93 17.11 1.82 -5.45
N ALA A 94 17.39 1.43 -4.20
CA ALA A 94 18.42 0.42 -3.97
C ALA A 94 18.04 -0.82 -4.79
N PRO A 95 19.02 -1.56 -5.35
CA PRO A 95 18.72 -2.76 -6.12
C PRO A 95 17.80 -3.67 -5.30
N ASP A 96 16.66 -3.96 -5.91
CA ASP A 96 15.62 -4.89 -5.49
C ASP A 96 16.24 -6.18 -4.94
N ARG A 97 16.19 -6.31 -3.61
CA ARG A 97 16.29 -7.60 -2.93
C ARG A 97 14.87 -7.90 -2.51
N SER A 98 14.11 -8.48 -3.44
CA SER A 98 12.96 -9.36 -3.20
C SER A 98 12.54 -9.40 -1.73
N ASP A 99 11.69 -8.46 -1.32
CA ASP A 99 10.91 -8.57 -0.09
C ASP A 99 9.79 -9.62 -0.35
N ASP A 100 10.22 -10.88 -0.51
CA ASP A 100 9.47 -12.07 -0.12
C ASP A 100 9.73 -12.24 1.40
N ASP A 101 9.05 -11.45 2.24
CA ASP A 101 8.99 -11.70 3.67
C ASP A 101 7.86 -10.87 4.27
N GLU A 102 6.67 -11.48 4.38
CA GLU A 102 5.74 -11.33 5.51
C GLU A 102 4.67 -12.42 5.34
N SER A 103 5.11 -13.67 5.48
CA SER A 103 4.23 -14.76 5.93
C SER A 103 4.77 -15.23 7.28
N GLU A 104 4.65 -14.37 8.30
CA GLU A 104 4.70 -14.83 9.69
C GLU A 104 3.39 -15.56 9.99
N GLU A 105 3.27 -16.80 9.53
CA GLU A 105 2.38 -17.80 10.13
C GLU A 105 3.19 -19.07 10.35
N ASP A 106 4.28 -18.96 11.13
CA ASP A 106 4.89 -20.13 11.77
C ASP A 106 4.15 -20.36 13.11
N SER A 107 2.93 -20.91 13.00
CA SER A 107 2.20 -21.46 14.13
C SER A 107 2.51 -22.95 14.24
N PHE A 108 3.72 -23.28 14.67
CA PHE A 108 4.07 -24.63 15.11
C PHE A 108 4.58 -24.56 16.55
N ILE A 109 3.64 -24.57 17.50
CA ILE A 109 3.91 -24.99 18.88
C ILE A 109 3.11 -26.29 19.05
N ASP A 110 3.74 -27.39 18.68
CA ASP A 110 3.46 -28.74 19.17
C ASP A 110 4.76 -29.19 19.85
N ASP A 111 4.69 -29.37 21.17
CA ASP A 111 5.64 -29.97 22.15
C ASP A 111 5.59 -29.09 23.41
N ASP A 112 5.40 -29.54 24.64
CA ASP A 112 5.23 -30.86 25.23
C ASP A 112 4.77 -30.49 26.66
N GLU A 113 3.48 -30.66 27.02
CA GLU A 113 3.08 -30.53 28.43
C GLU A 113 3.37 -31.87 29.11
N GLU A 114 4.52 -31.88 29.80
CA GLU A 114 5.01 -32.89 30.75
C GLU A 114 3.87 -33.42 31.65
N GLU A 115 3.54 -34.70 31.52
CA GLU A 115 2.81 -35.44 32.56
C GLU A 115 3.82 -35.88 33.63
N ASP A 116 3.85 -35.14 34.74
CA ASP A 116 4.37 -35.59 36.03
C ASP A 116 3.60 -36.83 36.53
N GLU A 117 4.29 -37.70 37.29
CA GLU A 117 3.84 -38.82 38.18
C GLU A 117 4.50 -40.16 37.77
N GLU A 118 5.19 -40.98 38.58
CA GLU A 118 5.43 -41.14 40.02
C GLU A 118 6.63 -42.13 40.13
N ASP A 119 7.72 -41.82 40.84
CA ASP A 119 8.70 -42.85 41.25
C ASP A 119 8.47 -43.22 42.72
N GLU A 120 7.83 -44.38 42.90
CA GLU A 120 7.50 -45.01 44.17
C GLU A 120 8.73 -45.58 44.91
N GLU A 121 8.76 -45.24 46.21
CA GLU A 121 9.13 -46.05 47.38
C GLU A 121 10.54 -46.68 47.54
N TYR A 122 11.31 -45.95 48.36
CA TYR A 122 12.19 -46.36 49.46
C TYR A 122 12.25 -47.86 49.84
N ALA A 123 13.38 -48.51 49.54
CA ALA A 123 13.83 -49.72 50.25
C ALA A 123 15.25 -49.51 50.79
N GLY A 124 15.34 -49.03 52.03
CA GLY A 124 16.57 -49.04 52.82
C GLY A 124 16.63 -50.31 53.67
N ASP A 125 17.35 -51.31 53.17
CA ASP A 125 17.81 -52.47 53.94
C ASP A 125 19.08 -52.04 54.71
N SER A 126 19.16 -52.34 56.01
CA SER A 126 20.39 -52.15 56.79
C SER A 126 20.55 -53.31 57.77
N ASP A 127 21.75 -53.88 57.67
CA ASP A 127 22.41 -55.01 58.33
C ASP A 127 22.12 -55.22 59.83
#